data_AF-A0A9X2XY32-F1
#
_entry.id   AF-A0A9X2XY32-F1
#
_cell.length_a   1.000
_cell.length_b   1.000
_cell.length_c   1.000
_cell.angle_alpha   90.00
_cell.angle_beta   90.00
_cell.angle_gamma   90.00
#
_symmetry.space_group_name_H-M   'P 1'
#
loop_
_entity.id
_entity.type
_entity.pdbx_description
1 polymer ?
#
loop_
_entity_poly.entity_id
_entity_poly.type
_entity_poly.pdbx_seq_one_letter_code
_entity_poly.pdbx_strand_id
1 'polypeptide(L)'
;MWSDDRGLQVNRSVMTRMGLCGATAATALLTLAAPAGADTAAYLSGLEPVYTSLTREQLLNAGSISCAILDAGQPAPVAVQTLYREMGLALATGNDIVSAAALHLGC
;
A
#
# COMPACT_ATOMS: atom_id res chain seq x y z
N MET A 1 -5.76 -39.13 4.88
CA MET A 1 -4.80 -40.17 5.29
C MET A 1 -3.53 -39.95 4.47
N TRP A 2 -2.59 -39.19 5.05
CA TRP A 2 -1.14 -39.10 4.80
C TRP A 2 -0.58 -39.17 3.35
N SER A 3 0.10 -38.11 2.90
CA SER A 3 1.56 -38.04 3.06
C SER A 3 2.14 -36.69 2.58
N ASP A 4 2.84 -36.05 3.52
CA ASP A 4 3.89 -35.06 3.32
C ASP A 4 5.18 -35.83 3.02
N ASP A 5 5.81 -35.60 1.87
CA ASP A 5 7.20 -35.99 1.64
C ASP A 5 7.99 -34.76 1.19
N ARG A 6 8.54 -34.09 2.21
CA ARG A 6 9.69 -33.20 2.11
C ARG A 6 10.92 -34.01 1.68
N GLY A 7 11.66 -33.51 0.71
CA GLY A 7 12.97 -34.06 0.34
C GLY A 7 13.56 -33.28 -0.83
N LEU A 8 13.91 -32.01 -0.65
CA LEU A 8 15.25 -31.59 -0.21
C LEU A 8 16.34 -31.86 -1.26
N GLN A 9 17.18 -30.85 -1.46
CA GLN A 9 18.48 -30.86 -2.15
C GLN A 9 18.35 -30.79 -3.69
N VAL A 10 18.99 -29.89 -4.44
CA VAL A 10 20.29 -29.24 -4.25
C VAL A 10 20.25 -27.92 -5.01
N ASN A 11 20.38 -26.84 -4.27
CA ASN A 11 20.97 -25.59 -4.74
C ASN A 11 22.33 -25.88 -5.41
N ARG A 12 22.42 -25.78 -6.75
CA ARG A 12 23.67 -25.35 -7.41
C ARG A 12 23.52 -25.15 -8.90
N SER A 13 24.22 -24.12 -9.35
CA SER A 13 24.65 -23.84 -10.72
C SER A 13 23.70 -22.90 -11.44
N VAL A 14 23.90 -21.59 -11.28
CA VAL A 14 24.91 -20.85 -12.05
C VAL A 14 24.64 -21.03 -13.53
N MET A 15 24.10 -19.96 -14.10
CA MET A 15 24.43 -19.49 -15.43
C MET A 15 23.83 -20.27 -16.59
N THR A 16 23.42 -19.50 -17.59
CA THR A 16 23.22 -19.96 -18.96
C THR A 16 21.94 -20.76 -19.20
N ARG A 17 20.86 -20.02 -19.47
CA ARG A 17 20.25 -20.06 -20.81
C ARG A 17 19.17 -18.98 -20.95
N MET A 18 19.54 -17.97 -21.72
CA MET A 18 18.63 -17.27 -22.64
C MET A 18 17.72 -18.32 -23.30
N GLY A 19 16.46 -18.36 -22.90
CA GLY A 19 15.47 -19.36 -23.29
C GLY A 19 14.11 -18.70 -23.39
N LEU A 20 13.80 -18.27 -24.61
CA LEU A 20 12.56 -17.69 -25.08
C LEU A 20 11.39 -18.70 -24.97
N CYS A 21 10.20 -18.19 -24.65
CA CYS A 21 8.85 -18.80 -24.77
C CYS A 21 8.41 -19.88 -23.76
N GLY A 22 7.40 -19.54 -22.95
CA GLY A 22 6.56 -20.53 -22.28
C GLY A 22 5.48 -19.96 -21.36
N ALA A 23 4.25 -19.88 -21.88
CA ALA A 23 2.97 -19.82 -21.19
C ALA A 23 2.67 -18.65 -20.22
N THR A 24 1.79 -17.78 -20.71
CA THR A 24 0.96 -16.84 -19.94
C THR A 24 0.20 -17.52 -18.81
N ALA A 25 0.74 -17.45 -17.60
CA ALA A 25 -0.07 -17.29 -16.41
C ALA A 25 0.36 -15.96 -15.81
N ALA A 26 -0.19 -14.87 -16.35
CA ALA A 26 -0.14 -13.58 -15.68
C ALA A 26 -1.02 -13.73 -14.42
N THR A 27 -0.49 -14.34 -13.38
CA THR A 27 -0.85 -13.93 -12.03
C THR A 27 -0.51 -12.44 -12.01
N ALA A 28 -1.56 -11.62 -12.15
CA ALA A 28 -1.52 -10.22 -11.77
C ALA A 28 -1.24 -10.19 -10.26
N LEU A 29 0.00 -10.49 -9.89
CA LEU A 29 0.66 -9.79 -8.82
C LEU A 29 0.57 -8.34 -9.27
N LEU A 30 -0.49 -7.67 -8.84
CA LEU A 30 -0.44 -6.25 -8.57
C LEU A 30 0.70 -6.13 -7.57
N THR A 31 1.93 -6.11 -8.08
CA THR A 31 3.03 -5.44 -7.45
C THR A 31 2.57 -4.01 -7.39
N LEU A 32 1.76 -3.69 -6.36
CA LEU A 32 1.94 -2.47 -5.62
C LEU A 32 3.38 -2.55 -5.13
N ALA A 33 4.31 -2.27 -6.04
CA ALA A 33 5.50 -1.58 -5.65
C ALA A 33 4.92 -0.34 -4.98
N ALA A 34 4.87 -0.35 -3.64
CA ALA A 34 4.65 0.85 -2.87
C ALA A 34 5.49 1.91 -3.58
N PRO A 35 4.85 3.00 -4.06
CA PRO A 35 5.51 3.89 -4.99
C PRO A 35 6.89 4.18 -4.43
N ALA A 36 7.93 4.05 -5.25
CA ALA A 36 9.31 4.14 -4.75
C ALA A 36 9.62 5.53 -4.14
N GLY A 37 8.66 6.47 -4.19
CA GLY A 37 8.61 7.73 -3.45
C GLY A 37 7.41 7.87 -2.50
N ALA A 38 6.89 6.78 -1.92
CA ALA A 38 6.02 6.86 -0.74
C ALA A 38 6.87 7.12 0.49
N ASP A 39 7.06 8.41 0.79
CA ASP A 39 7.72 8.87 1.99
C ASP A 39 6.76 8.78 3.19
N THR A 40 6.46 7.55 3.59
CA THR A 40 5.63 7.24 4.77
C THR A 40 6.20 7.86 6.05
N ALA A 41 7.53 8.00 6.14
CA ALA A 41 8.18 8.70 7.25
C ALA A 41 7.86 10.20 7.26
N ALA A 42 7.85 10.87 6.10
CA ALA A 42 7.48 12.29 6.01
C ALA A 42 5.99 12.49 6.28
N TYR A 43 5.14 11.62 5.73
CA TYR A 43 3.71 11.57 6.01
C TYR A 43 3.45 11.44 7.53
N LEU A 44 4.03 10.44 8.19
CA LEU A 44 3.85 10.25 9.63
C LEU A 44 4.46 11.38 10.46
N SER A 45 5.59 11.95 10.05
CA SER A 45 6.21 13.06 10.76
C SER A 45 5.35 14.33 10.75
N GLY A 46 4.50 14.52 9.73
CA GLY A 46 3.54 15.63 9.68
C GLY A 46 2.30 15.39 10.54
N LEU A 47 1.84 14.13 10.64
CA LEU A 47 0.57 13.78 11.28
C LEU A 47 0.69 13.26 12.73
N GLU A 48 1.72 12.50 13.10
CA GLU A 48 1.94 12.04 14.49
C GLU A 48 1.94 13.17 15.54
N PRO A 49 2.58 14.34 15.33
CA PRO A 49 2.55 15.41 16.31
C PRO A 49 1.19 16.14 16.38
N VAL A 50 0.38 16.10 15.32
CA VAL A 50 -0.92 16.79 15.24
C VAL A 50 -2.05 15.88 15.74
N TYR A 51 -1.95 14.58 15.47
CA TYR A 51 -2.98 13.60 15.74
C TYR A 51 -2.49 12.53 16.71
N THR A 52 -2.11 12.96 17.92
CA THR A 52 -1.59 12.09 19.00
C THR A 52 -2.59 11.01 19.46
N SER A 53 -3.87 11.18 19.14
CA SER A 53 -4.95 10.24 19.44
C SER A 53 -5.04 9.09 18.42
N LEU A 54 -4.39 9.21 17.27
CA LEU A 54 -4.39 8.19 16.22
C LEU A 54 -3.10 7.38 16.28
N THR A 55 -3.22 6.06 16.12
CA THR A 55 -2.04 5.22 16.03
C THR A 55 -1.39 5.36 14.66
N ARG A 56 -0.09 5.05 14.60
CA ARG A 56 0.68 5.03 13.35
C ARG A 56 0.01 4.14 12.29
N GLU A 57 -0.48 2.97 12.67
CA GLU A 57 -1.16 2.06 11.75
C GLU A 57 -2.46 2.66 11.22
N GLN A 58 -3.21 3.38 12.06
CA GLN A 58 -4.45 4.03 11.66
C GLN A 58 -4.19 5.16 10.67
N LEU A 59 -3.11 5.94 10.87
CA LEU A 59 -2.67 6.96 9.91
C LEU A 59 -2.22 6.36 8.58
N LEU A 60 -1.45 5.27 8.61
CA LEU A 60 -1.01 4.58 7.40
C LEU A 60 -2.18 3.94 6.64
N ASN A 61 -3.11 3.31 7.36
CA ASN A 61 -4.32 2.75 6.79
C ASN A 61 -5.15 3.85 6.11
N ALA A 62 -5.29 5.01 6.77
CA ALA A 62 -5.99 6.15 6.22
C ALA A 62 -5.36 6.68 4.93
N GLY A 63 -4.03 6.78 4.89
CA GLY A 63 -3.28 7.17 3.69
C GLY A 63 -3.43 6.15 2.56
N SER A 64 -3.37 4.85 2.87
CA SER A 64 -3.57 3.77 1.90
C SER A 64 -4.98 3.78 1.29
N ILE A 65 -6.02 3.96 2.11
CA ILE A 65 -7.41 4.08 1.62
C ILE A 65 -7.53 5.31 0.72
N SER A 66 -6.92 6.43 1.11
CA SER A 66 -6.94 7.66 0.32
C SER A 66 -6.31 7.44 -1.05
N CYS A 67 -5.13 6.84 -1.10
CA CYS A 67 -4.48 6.50 -2.37
C CYS A 67 -5.30 5.56 -3.23
N ALA A 68 -5.91 4.51 -2.65
CA ALA A 68 -6.74 3.59 -3.41
C ALA A 68 -7.96 4.28 -4.05
N ILE A 69 -8.54 5.28 -3.36
CA ILE A 69 -9.69 6.05 -3.86
C ILE A 69 -9.23 7.03 -4.96
N LEU A 70 -8.11 7.72 -4.76
CA LEU A 70 -7.54 8.64 -5.76
C LEU A 70 -7.11 7.90 -7.04
N ASP A 71 -6.45 6.75 -6.90
CA ASP A 71 -6.04 5.88 -8.01
C ASP A 71 -7.25 5.32 -8.78
N ALA A 72 -8.37 5.07 -8.10
CA ALA A 72 -9.64 4.74 -8.72
C ALA A 72 -10.31 5.91 -9.48
N GLY A 73 -9.66 7.09 -9.55
CA GLY A 73 -10.16 8.29 -10.22
C GLY A 73 -11.28 9.00 -9.46
N GLN A 74 -11.47 8.69 -8.17
CA GLN A 74 -12.43 9.38 -7.33
C GLN A 74 -11.82 10.65 -6.73
N PRO A 75 -12.63 11.70 -6.51
CA PRO A 75 -12.10 12.97 -6.01
C PRO A 75 -11.79 12.88 -4.52
N ALA A 76 -10.81 13.67 -4.06
CA ALA A 76 -10.39 13.73 -2.66
C ALA A 76 -11.53 13.83 -1.61
N PRO A 77 -12.63 14.58 -1.82
CA PRO A 77 -13.74 14.63 -0.87
C PRO A 77 -14.41 13.28 -0.63
N VAL A 78 -14.42 12.39 -1.65
CA VAL A 78 -14.92 11.02 -1.51
C VAL A 78 -14.01 10.23 -0.58
N ALA A 79 -12.69 10.39 -0.71
CA ALA A 79 -11.74 9.76 0.21
C ALA A 79 -11.98 10.22 1.65
N VAL A 80 -12.07 11.53 1.90
CA VAL A 80 -12.36 12.10 3.23
C VAL A 80 -13.65 11.54 3.82
N GLN A 81 -14.71 11.46 3.01
CA GLN A 81 -16.00 10.90 3.44
C GLN A 81 -15.86 9.42 3.81
N THR A 82 -15.07 8.64 3.08
CA THR A 82 -14.79 7.23 3.41
C THR A 82 -14.02 7.12 4.71
N LEU A 83 -12.97 7.92 4.92
CA LEU A 83 -12.21 7.92 6.19
C LEU A 83 -13.11 8.27 7.40
N TYR A 84 -14.03 9.21 7.21
CA TYR A 84 -15.04 9.55 8.23
C TYR A 84 -15.96 8.35 8.53
N ARG A 85 -16.45 7.65 7.51
CA ARG A 85 -17.38 6.52 7.70
C ARG A 85 -16.70 5.26 8.24
N GLU A 86 -15.53 4.88 7.71
CA GLU A 86 -14.88 3.61 8.09
C GLU A 86 -14.07 3.71 9.37
N MET A 87 -13.44 4.86 9.64
CA MET A 87 -12.54 5.02 10.78
C MET A 87 -13.02 6.04 11.81
N GLY A 88 -14.14 6.72 11.55
CA GLY A 88 -14.67 7.75 12.46
C GLY A 88 -13.79 9.01 12.54
N LEU A 89 -12.91 9.25 11.57
CA LEU A 89 -12.04 10.42 11.57
C LEU A 89 -12.81 11.71 11.28
N ALA A 90 -12.51 12.79 11.98
CA ALA A 90 -13.10 14.10 11.69
C ALA A 90 -12.82 14.52 10.24
N LEU A 91 -13.78 15.20 9.59
CA LEU A 91 -13.64 15.64 8.19
C LEU A 91 -12.41 16.53 7.95
N ALA A 92 -12.01 17.33 8.94
CA ALA A 92 -10.80 18.14 8.89
C ALA A 92 -9.54 17.25 8.90
N THR A 93 -9.48 16.27 9.79
CA THR A 93 -8.40 15.26 9.86
C THR A 93 -8.31 14.45 8.57
N GLY A 94 -9.45 14.02 8.02
CA GLY A 94 -9.49 13.29 6.76
C GLY A 94 -8.95 14.12 5.59
N ASN A 95 -9.28 15.42 5.50
CA ASN A 95 -8.73 16.30 4.46
C ASN A 95 -7.22 16.45 4.56
N ASP A 96 -6.70 16.61 5.78
CA ASP A 96 -5.26 16.73 6.03
C ASP A 96 -4.53 15.45 5.63
N ILE A 97 -5.06 14.29 6.04
CA ILE A 97 -4.57 12.95 5.65
C ILE A 97 -4.56 12.78 4.14
N VAL A 98 -5.67 13.06 3.46
CA VAL A 98 -5.78 12.86 2.00
C VAL A 98 -4.79 13.77 1.26
N SER A 99 -4.62 15.01 1.73
CA SER A 99 -3.66 15.96 1.15
C SER A 99 -2.22 15.50 1.38
N ALA A 100 -1.88 15.09 2.60
CA ALA A 100 -0.56 14.56 2.93
C ALA A 100 -0.28 13.24 2.21
N ALA A 101 -1.28 12.39 2.02
CA ALA A 101 -1.18 11.15 1.25
C ALA A 101 -0.88 11.44 -0.22
N ALA A 102 -1.61 12.36 -0.85
CA ALA A 102 -1.33 12.75 -2.23
C ALA A 102 0.08 13.35 -2.39
N LEU A 103 0.52 14.17 -1.43
CA LEU A 103 1.82 14.84 -1.49
C LEU A 103 3.01 13.93 -1.16
N HIS A 104 2.89 13.04 -0.17
CA HIS A 104 4.00 12.24 0.35
C HIS A 104 3.95 10.77 -0.05
N LEU A 105 2.76 10.21 -0.31
CA LEU A 105 2.59 8.82 -0.73
C LEU A 105 2.56 8.69 -2.26
N GLY A 106 2.45 9.80 -3.00
CA GLY A 106 2.57 9.80 -4.45
C GLY A 106 1.40 9.13 -5.18
N CYS A 107 0.22 9.17 -4.55
CA CYS A 107 -1.06 9.05 -5.20
C CYS A 107 -1.58 10.45 -5.61
#